data_AF-A0A433BB42-F1
#
_entry.id   AF-A0A433BB42-F1
#
_cell.length_a   1.000
_cell.length_b   1.000
_cell.length_c   1.000
_cell.angle_alpha   90.00
_cell.angle_beta   90.00
_cell.angle_gamma   90.00
#
_symmetry.space_group_name_H-M   'P 1'
#
loop_
_entity.id
_entity.type
_entity.pdbx_description
1 polymer ?
#
loop_
_entity_poly.entity_id
_entity_poly.type
_entity_poly.pdbx_seq_one_letter_code
_entity_poly.pdbx_strand_id
1 'polypeptide(L)'
;MEQLRQLRIGVRLTVAFAVVLLLLAGLGGFGMYQTSRANAYARDLGNNWLPSVKVLGDMRASLNRARRASLQALLESNPEARVVHQKKHQEETEQVLPKLIAIYEPMIASAEERSAYEKFRSSLEQLLALKKRQMQLAMGSDSDVEAGRKLALGDAAKAFAEVASASQKDIDINVTGAENSTLASERSYQQALTVFGGVIAVALLTGAVLAVVVTRSITHPLVISVAVAEAVAEGDLTTQFDIQGRDEPADLLRALQHMNERLVDIVGQVRLSSDSIATGSAEIAT
;
A
#
# COMPACT_ATOMS: atom_id res chain seq x y z
N MET A 1 -8.60 23.39 31.05
CA MET A 1 -7.27 23.26 31.68
C MET A 1 -7.38 22.66 33.08
N GLU A 2 -8.32 23.12 33.90
CA GLU A 2 -8.58 22.60 35.26
C GLU A 2 -8.83 21.09 35.33
N GLN A 3 -9.60 20.53 34.39
CA GLN A 3 -9.88 19.08 34.35
C GLN A 3 -8.64 18.20 34.10
N LEU A 4 -7.63 18.69 33.37
CA LEU A 4 -6.40 17.94 33.09
C LEU A 4 -5.46 17.89 34.31
N ARG A 5 -5.53 18.91 35.18
CA ARG A 5 -4.75 18.97 36.43
C ARG A 5 -5.29 18.07 37.53
N GLN A 6 -6.36 17.30 37.26
CA GLN A 6 -6.81 16.23 38.14
C GLN A 6 -5.96 14.95 37.98
N LEU A 7 -5.16 14.85 36.91
CA LEU A 7 -4.28 13.73 36.65
C LEU A 7 -2.83 14.08 36.99
N ARG A 8 -2.12 13.11 37.58
CA ARG A 8 -0.67 13.18 37.79
C ARG A 8 0.09 13.42 36.48
N ILE A 9 1.21 14.13 36.53
CA ILE A 9 2.07 14.46 35.38
C ILE A 9 2.45 13.19 34.63
N GLY A 10 2.85 12.14 35.37
CA GLY A 10 3.22 10.85 34.77
C GLY A 10 2.12 10.29 33.88
N VAL A 11 0.87 10.27 34.37
CA VAL A 11 -0.29 9.80 33.59
C VAL A 11 -0.54 10.66 32.36
N ARG A 12 -0.47 12.00 32.49
CA ARG A 12 -0.65 12.91 31.36
C ARG A 12 0.40 12.69 30.27
N LEU A 13 1.67 12.55 30.64
CA LEU A 13 2.75 12.27 29.71
C LEU A 13 2.57 10.90 29.07
N THR A 14 2.26 9.86 29.84
CA THR A 14 2.00 8.52 29.30
C THR A 14 0.85 8.54 28.29
N VAL A 15 -0.26 9.21 28.59
CA VAL A 15 -1.39 9.34 27.64
C VAL A 15 -0.99 10.10 26.39
N ALA A 16 -0.28 11.23 26.52
CA ALA A 16 0.17 12.01 25.37
C ALA A 16 1.11 11.21 24.45
N PHE A 17 2.10 10.53 25.03
CA PHE A 17 3.02 9.67 24.28
C PHE A 17 2.30 8.45 23.70
N ALA A 18 1.37 7.82 24.42
CA ALA A 18 0.60 6.69 23.92
C ALA A 18 -0.24 7.08 22.70
N VAL A 19 -0.88 8.26 22.71
CA VAL A 19 -1.62 8.78 21.55
C VAL A 19 -0.69 8.99 20.36
N VAL A 20 0.49 9.60 20.55
CA VAL A 20 1.46 9.81 19.47
C VAL A 20 1.97 8.48 18.91
N LEU A 21 2.28 7.50 19.77
CA LEU A 21 2.73 6.17 19.35
C LEU A 21 1.64 5.41 18.60
N LEU A 22 0.37 5.50 19.04
CA LEU A 22 -0.76 4.91 18.33
C LEU A 22 -0.97 5.55 16.95
N LEU A 23 -0.85 6.87 16.85
CA LEU A 23 -0.91 7.57 15.56
C LEU A 23 0.23 7.14 14.64
N LEU A 24 1.44 7.00 15.16
CA LEU A 24 2.61 6.53 14.39
C LEU A 24 2.45 5.09 13.92
N ALA A 25 1.96 4.20 14.79
CA ALA A 25 1.65 2.81 14.43
C ALA A 25 0.54 2.74 13.36
N GLY A 26 -0.50 3.58 13.49
CA GLY A 26 -1.57 3.69 12.51
C GLY A 26 -1.07 4.18 11.15
N LEU A 27 -0.23 5.21 11.13
CA LEU A 27 0.42 5.73 9.91
C LEU A 27 1.30 4.66 9.26
N GLY A 28 2.13 3.97 10.04
CA GLY A 28 2.97 2.88 9.55
C GLY A 28 2.15 1.73 8.97
N GLY A 29 1.13 1.27 9.69
CA GLY A 29 0.24 0.19 9.25
C GLY A 29 -0.55 0.56 7.99
N PHE A 30 -1.07 1.78 7.91
CA PHE A 30 -1.74 2.27 6.71
C PHE A 30 -0.79 2.37 5.52
N GLY A 31 0.43 2.86 5.73
CA GLY A 31 1.48 2.89 4.71
C GLY A 31 1.76 1.49 4.16
N MET A 32 1.98 0.51 5.04
CA MET A 32 2.19 -0.89 4.66
C MET A 32 0.99 -1.47 3.89
N TYR A 33 -0.24 -1.19 4.33
CA TYR A 33 -1.46 -1.64 3.64
C TYR A 33 -1.53 -1.08 2.21
N GLN A 34 -1.26 0.23 2.03
CA GLN A 34 -1.30 0.86 0.71
C GLN A 34 -0.17 0.35 -0.20
N THR A 35 1.05 0.18 0.31
CA THR A 35 2.16 -0.43 -0.45
C THR A 35 1.84 -1.87 -0.84
N SER A 36 1.19 -2.65 0.04
CA SER A 36 0.77 -4.01 -0.28
C SER A 36 -0.25 -4.04 -1.41
N ARG A 37 -1.19 -3.09 -1.45
CA ARG A 37 -2.16 -2.96 -2.55
C ARG A 37 -1.48 -2.59 -3.86
N ALA A 38 -0.57 -1.61 -3.85
CA ALA A 38 0.20 -1.22 -5.03
C ALA A 38 1.01 -2.41 -5.58
N ASN A 39 1.64 -3.19 -4.69
CA ASN A 39 2.37 -4.39 -5.06
C ASN A 39 1.46 -5.50 -5.64
N ALA A 40 0.21 -5.62 -5.18
CA ALA A 40 -0.75 -6.56 -5.74
C ALA A 40 -1.08 -6.25 -7.21
N TYR A 41 -1.32 -4.98 -7.56
CA TYR A 41 -1.52 -4.56 -8.95
C TYR A 41 -0.29 -4.83 -9.83
N ALA A 42 0.91 -4.53 -9.33
CA ALA A 42 2.16 -4.81 -10.04
C ALA A 42 2.36 -6.31 -10.28
N ARG A 43 2.02 -7.15 -9.29
CA ARG A 43 2.06 -8.62 -9.43
C ARG A 43 1.06 -9.13 -10.45
N ASP A 44 -0.15 -8.59 -10.47
CA ASP A 44 -1.16 -8.99 -11.44
C ASP A 44 -0.73 -8.66 -12.88
N LEU A 45 -0.14 -7.47 -13.08
CA LEU A 45 0.45 -7.07 -14.36
C LEU A 45 1.62 -7.97 -14.78
N GLY A 46 2.54 -8.26 -13.85
CA GLY A 46 3.76 -9.01 -14.13
C GLY A 46 3.57 -10.52 -14.22
N ASN A 47 2.61 -11.09 -13.50
CA ASN A 47 2.40 -12.54 -13.42
C ASN A 47 1.23 -13.04 -14.26
N ASN A 48 0.31 -12.16 -14.66
CA ASN A 48 -0.87 -12.55 -15.43
C ASN A 48 -0.96 -11.81 -16.76
N TRP A 49 -1.20 -10.49 -16.74
CA TRP A 49 -1.55 -9.75 -17.95
C TRP A 49 -0.43 -9.73 -19.01
N LEU A 50 0.79 -9.34 -18.63
CA LEU A 50 1.90 -9.26 -19.59
C LEU A 50 2.32 -10.65 -20.12
N PRO A 51 2.47 -11.69 -19.27
CA PRO A 51 2.80 -13.00 -19.80
C PRO A 51 1.67 -13.59 -20.66
N SER A 52 0.38 -13.29 -20.41
CA SER A 52 -0.73 -13.74 -21.25
C SER A 52 -0.61 -13.18 -22.67
N VAL A 53 -0.41 -11.86 -22.79
CA VAL A 53 -0.17 -11.19 -24.09
C VAL A 53 1.03 -11.80 -24.81
N LYS A 54 2.13 -12.03 -24.08
CA LYS A 54 3.34 -12.63 -24.65
C LYS A 54 3.06 -14.05 -25.18
N VAL A 55 2.45 -14.92 -24.37
CA VAL A 55 2.20 -16.32 -24.75
C VAL A 55 1.22 -16.40 -25.91
N LEU A 56 0.16 -15.58 -25.94
CA LEU A 56 -0.74 -15.47 -27.10
C LEU A 56 0.01 -15.02 -28.36
N GLY A 57 0.93 -14.05 -28.23
CA GLY A 57 1.83 -13.63 -29.32
C GLY A 57 2.71 -14.77 -29.81
N ASP A 58 3.29 -15.55 -28.90
CA ASP A 58 4.10 -16.73 -29.22
C ASP A 58 3.27 -17.82 -29.92
N MET A 59 2.00 -18.02 -29.54
CA MET A 59 1.08 -18.93 -30.23
C MET A 59 0.83 -18.48 -31.67
N ARG A 60 0.53 -17.20 -31.88
CA ARG A 60 0.38 -16.62 -33.23
C ARG A 60 1.65 -16.80 -34.06
N ALA A 61 2.82 -16.58 -33.46
CA ALA A 61 4.10 -16.76 -34.12
C ALA A 61 4.33 -18.22 -34.52
N SER A 62 4.03 -19.18 -33.63
CA SER A 62 4.12 -20.62 -33.90
C SER A 62 3.19 -21.05 -35.03
N LEU A 63 1.93 -20.62 -35.01
CA LEU A 63 0.97 -20.88 -36.08
C LEU A 63 1.41 -20.29 -37.43
N ASN A 64 2.00 -19.09 -37.44
CA ASN A 64 2.56 -18.50 -38.65
C ASN A 64 3.79 -19.27 -39.18
N ARG A 65 4.68 -19.74 -38.30
CA ARG A 65 5.82 -20.59 -38.68
C ARG A 65 5.33 -21.93 -39.26
N ALA A 66 4.35 -22.56 -38.61
CA ALA A 66 3.70 -23.78 -39.10
C ALA A 66 3.04 -23.55 -40.47
N ARG A 67 2.33 -22.44 -40.66
CA ARG A 67 1.71 -22.06 -41.94
C ARG A 67 2.77 -21.88 -43.03
N ARG A 68 3.87 -21.19 -42.72
CA ARG A 68 4.99 -20.96 -43.66
C ARG A 68 5.63 -22.27 -44.10
N ALA A 69 5.94 -23.16 -43.15
CA ALA A 69 6.49 -24.48 -43.44
C ALA A 69 5.54 -25.30 -44.32
N SER A 70 4.24 -25.27 -44.04
CA SER A 70 3.23 -25.97 -44.82
C SER A 70 3.10 -25.45 -46.27
N LEU A 71 3.26 -24.14 -46.47
CA LEU A 71 3.30 -23.56 -47.83
C LEU A 71 4.60 -23.89 -48.55
N GLN A 72 5.75 -23.86 -47.86
CA GLN A 72 7.04 -24.26 -48.44
C GLN A 72 7.02 -25.73 -48.89
N ALA A 73 6.41 -26.62 -48.11
CA ALA A 73 6.23 -28.02 -48.51
C ALA A 73 5.42 -28.21 -49.81
N LEU A 74 4.48 -27.30 -50.12
CA LEU A 74 3.70 -27.33 -51.36
C LEU A 74 4.43 -26.71 -52.57
N LEU A 75 5.46 -25.90 -52.32
CA LEU A 75 6.26 -25.23 -53.36
C LEU A 75 7.54 -26.00 -53.67
N GLU A 76 8.04 -26.75 -52.70
CA GLU A 76 9.28 -27.51 -52.81
C GLU A 76 9.13 -28.69 -53.77
N SER A 77 9.98 -28.73 -54.79
CA SER A 77 9.99 -29.76 -55.83
C SER A 77 10.86 -30.96 -55.44
N ASN A 78 11.85 -30.77 -54.55
CA ASN A 78 12.68 -31.84 -54.05
C ASN A 78 11.96 -32.62 -52.91
N PRO A 79 11.70 -33.94 -53.07
CA PRO A 79 11.06 -34.77 -52.05
C PRO A 79 11.79 -34.77 -50.69
N GLU A 80 13.12 -34.75 -50.67
CA GLU A 80 13.89 -34.77 -49.42
C GLU A 80 13.75 -33.45 -48.65
N ALA A 81 13.74 -32.32 -49.37
CA ALA A 81 13.53 -30.99 -48.79
C ALA A 81 12.07 -30.80 -48.30
N ARG A 82 11.08 -31.42 -48.97
CA ARG A 82 9.68 -31.45 -48.48
C ARG A 82 9.56 -32.04 -47.08
N VAL A 83 10.30 -33.09 -46.77
CA VAL A 83 10.30 -33.72 -45.42
C VAL A 83 10.81 -32.76 -44.35
N VAL A 84 11.78 -31.89 -44.66
CA VAL A 84 12.29 -30.87 -43.72
C VAL A 84 11.18 -29.90 -43.34
N HIS A 85 10.43 -29.40 -44.33
CA HIS A 85 9.28 -28.51 -44.09
C HIS A 85 8.15 -29.20 -43.33
N GLN A 86 7.90 -30.48 -43.61
CA GLN A 86 6.93 -31.29 -42.86
C GLN A 86 7.33 -31.40 -41.39
N LYS A 87 8.58 -31.76 -41.10
CA LYS A 87 9.09 -31.84 -39.72
C LYS A 87 8.95 -30.51 -39.00
N LYS A 88 9.26 -29.39 -39.67
CA LYS A 88 9.11 -28.07 -39.06
C LYS A 88 7.65 -27.71 -38.75
N HIS A 89 6.73 -28.04 -39.65
CA HIS A 89 5.30 -27.87 -39.39
C HIS A 89 4.83 -28.71 -38.19
N GLN A 90 5.28 -29.96 -38.12
CA GLN A 90 4.94 -30.89 -37.04
C GLN A 90 5.51 -30.42 -35.70
N GLU A 91 6.77 -29.97 -35.66
CA GLU A 91 7.39 -29.41 -34.46
C GLU A 91 6.55 -28.26 -33.87
N GLU A 92 6.18 -27.28 -34.71
CA GLU A 92 5.40 -26.13 -34.25
C GLU A 92 3.99 -26.54 -33.76
N THR A 93 3.31 -27.44 -34.47
CA THR A 93 1.91 -27.80 -34.18
C THR A 93 1.74 -28.85 -33.09
N GLU A 94 2.65 -29.82 -32.99
CA GLU A 94 2.54 -30.96 -32.07
C GLU A 94 3.44 -30.82 -30.84
N GLN A 95 4.44 -29.94 -30.84
CA GLN A 95 5.35 -29.77 -29.70
C GLN A 95 5.32 -28.35 -29.11
N VAL A 96 5.43 -27.31 -29.93
CA VAL A 96 5.52 -25.93 -29.44
C VAL A 96 4.15 -25.41 -29.02
N LEU A 97 3.16 -25.47 -29.91
CA LEU A 97 1.83 -24.92 -29.68
C LEU A 97 1.12 -25.54 -28.46
N PRO A 98 1.12 -26.87 -28.22
CA PRO A 98 0.49 -27.45 -27.03
C PRO A 98 1.11 -26.96 -25.72
N LYS A 99 2.43 -26.76 -25.67
CA LYS A 99 3.12 -26.20 -24.50
C LYS A 99 2.68 -24.78 -24.21
N LEU A 100 2.55 -23.95 -25.25
CA LEU A 100 2.07 -22.58 -25.10
C LEU A 100 0.62 -22.54 -24.61
N ILE A 101 -0.25 -23.41 -25.14
CA ILE A 101 -1.64 -23.54 -24.70
C ILE A 101 -1.71 -23.91 -23.22
N ALA A 102 -0.92 -24.89 -22.78
CA ALA A 102 -0.87 -25.32 -21.38
C ALA A 102 -0.35 -24.22 -20.43
N ILE A 103 0.46 -23.29 -20.92
CA ILE A 103 0.91 -22.12 -20.14
C ILE A 103 -0.21 -21.07 -20.05
N TYR A 104 -0.92 -20.80 -21.14
CA TYR A 104 -1.93 -19.74 -21.19
C TYR A 104 -3.25 -20.11 -20.51
N GLU A 105 -3.73 -21.34 -20.68
CA GLU A 105 -5.03 -21.76 -20.14
C GLU A 105 -5.27 -21.49 -18.63
N PRO A 106 -4.28 -21.69 -17.72
CA PRO A 106 -4.44 -21.34 -16.32
C PRO A 106 -4.41 -19.83 -16.03
N MET A 107 -3.99 -19.00 -16.98
CA MET A 107 -3.89 -17.54 -16.84
C MET A 107 -5.17 -16.80 -17.19
N ILE A 108 -6.16 -17.51 -17.73
CA ILE A 108 -7.46 -16.92 -18.09
C ILE A 108 -8.14 -16.41 -16.82
N ALA A 109 -8.32 -15.08 -16.75
CA ALA A 109 -8.69 -14.37 -15.53
C ALA A 109 -10.15 -13.91 -15.51
N SER A 110 -10.88 -14.05 -16.62
CA SER A 110 -12.28 -13.60 -16.72
C SER A 110 -13.18 -14.54 -17.50
N ALA A 111 -14.49 -14.43 -17.28
CA ALA A 111 -15.49 -15.18 -18.05
C ALA A 111 -15.53 -14.76 -19.53
N GLU A 112 -15.29 -13.48 -19.84
CA GLU A 112 -15.19 -13.00 -21.22
C GLU A 112 -14.00 -13.64 -21.93
N GLU A 113 -12.83 -13.64 -21.29
CA GLU A 113 -11.63 -14.29 -21.81
C GLU A 113 -11.80 -15.80 -21.95
N ARG A 114 -12.47 -16.48 -21.01
CA ARG A 114 -12.78 -17.90 -21.12
C ARG A 114 -13.60 -18.20 -22.37
N SER A 115 -14.64 -17.41 -22.63
CA SER A 115 -15.49 -17.57 -23.81
C SER A 115 -14.73 -17.30 -25.11
N ALA A 116 -13.86 -16.28 -25.14
CA ALA A 116 -13.01 -15.99 -26.29
C ALA A 116 -11.99 -17.11 -26.55
N TYR A 117 -11.37 -17.65 -25.50
CA TYR A 117 -10.46 -18.79 -25.57
C TYR A 117 -11.13 -20.06 -26.11
N GLU A 118 -12.35 -20.38 -25.67
CA GLU A 118 -13.11 -21.52 -26.18
C GLU A 118 -13.37 -21.41 -27.69
N LYS A 119 -13.70 -20.20 -28.16
CA LYS A 119 -13.83 -19.92 -29.59
C LYS A 119 -12.50 -20.08 -30.32
N PHE A 120 -11.40 -19.57 -29.77
CA PHE A 120 -10.06 -19.78 -30.30
C PHE A 120 -9.72 -21.27 -30.40
N ARG A 121 -9.98 -22.07 -29.35
CA ARG A 121 -9.72 -23.52 -29.31
C ARG A 121 -10.50 -24.26 -30.39
N SER A 122 -11.79 -23.98 -30.54
CA SER A 122 -12.64 -24.57 -31.58
C SER A 122 -12.13 -24.25 -32.98
N SER A 123 -11.85 -22.97 -33.29
CA SER A 123 -11.29 -22.57 -34.58
C SER A 123 -9.90 -23.18 -34.83
N LEU A 124 -9.09 -23.33 -33.77
CA LEU A 124 -7.77 -23.93 -33.86
C LEU A 124 -7.85 -25.42 -34.23
N GLU A 125 -8.76 -26.17 -33.62
CA GLU A 125 -8.96 -27.59 -33.94
C GLU A 125 -9.34 -27.79 -35.40
N GLN A 126 -10.24 -26.95 -35.92
CA GLN A 126 -10.61 -26.95 -37.34
C GLN A 126 -9.41 -26.64 -38.25
N LEU A 127 -8.64 -25.61 -37.91
CA LEU A 127 -7.42 -25.27 -38.64
C LEU A 127 -6.41 -26.42 -38.65
N LEU A 128 -6.15 -27.05 -37.50
CA LEU A 128 -5.19 -28.14 -37.38
C LEU A 128 -5.62 -29.37 -38.20
N ALA A 129 -6.92 -29.68 -38.24
CA ALA A 129 -7.45 -30.75 -39.09
C ALA A 129 -7.19 -30.47 -40.58
N LEU A 130 -7.49 -29.24 -41.03
CA LEU A 130 -7.23 -28.81 -42.42
C LEU A 130 -5.73 -28.81 -42.73
N LYS A 131 -4.88 -28.37 -41.80
CA LYS A 131 -3.42 -28.35 -41.96
C LYS A 131 -2.81 -29.74 -42.03
N LYS A 132 -3.30 -30.68 -41.21
CA LYS A 132 -2.92 -32.10 -41.30
C LYS A 132 -3.24 -32.67 -42.69
N ARG A 133 -4.45 -32.40 -43.20
CA ARG A 133 -4.84 -32.82 -44.56
C ARG A 133 -3.98 -32.15 -45.63
N GLN A 134 -3.72 -30.85 -45.52
CA GLN A 134 -2.85 -30.10 -46.42
C GLN A 134 -1.44 -30.71 -46.46
N MET A 135 -0.88 -31.10 -45.31
CA MET A 135 0.45 -31.71 -45.24
C MET A 135 0.51 -33.11 -45.83
N GLN A 136 -0.55 -33.91 -45.67
CA GLN A 136 -0.65 -35.22 -46.35
C GLN A 136 -0.64 -35.05 -47.88
N LEU A 137 -1.41 -34.08 -48.39
CA LEU A 137 -1.47 -33.77 -49.81
C LEU A 137 -0.13 -33.25 -50.35
N ALA A 138 0.58 -32.44 -49.57
CA ALA A 138 1.91 -31.92 -49.95
C ALA A 138 2.97 -33.02 -50.14
N MET A 139 2.80 -34.20 -49.53
CA MET A 139 3.70 -35.35 -49.67
C MET A 139 3.23 -36.35 -50.73
N GLY A 140 2.09 -36.11 -51.37
CA GLY A 140 1.51 -37.01 -52.37
C GLY A 140 2.02 -36.78 -53.79
N SER A 141 1.21 -37.24 -54.75
CA SER A 141 1.42 -37.02 -56.19
C SER A 141 1.25 -35.55 -56.58
N ASP A 142 1.60 -35.19 -57.82
CA ASP A 142 1.42 -33.81 -58.32
C ASP A 142 -0.05 -33.37 -58.25
N SER A 143 -0.99 -34.30 -58.49
CA SER A 143 -2.42 -34.02 -58.35
C SER A 143 -2.82 -33.74 -56.90
N ASP A 144 -2.22 -34.44 -55.94
CA ASP A 144 -2.43 -34.19 -54.51
C ASP A 144 -1.85 -32.83 -54.11
N VAL A 145 -0.66 -32.48 -54.60
CA VAL A 145 -0.04 -31.17 -54.34
C VAL A 145 -0.93 -30.03 -54.84
N GLU A 146 -1.53 -30.16 -56.03
CA GLU A 146 -2.50 -29.20 -56.55
C GLU A 146 -3.76 -29.08 -55.67
N ALA A 147 -4.31 -30.22 -55.21
CA ALA A 147 -5.40 -30.22 -54.24
C ALA A 147 -4.99 -29.54 -52.92
N GLY A 148 -3.76 -29.77 -52.47
CA GLY A 148 -3.17 -29.13 -51.30
C GLY A 148 -3.04 -27.62 -51.45
N ARG A 149 -2.66 -27.12 -52.64
CA ARG A 149 -2.61 -25.69 -52.97
C ARG A 149 -4.01 -25.05 -52.91
N LYS A 150 -5.02 -25.70 -53.50
CA LYS A 150 -6.42 -25.24 -53.42
C LYS A 150 -6.92 -25.17 -51.98
N LEU A 151 -6.64 -26.20 -51.18
CA LEU A 151 -6.98 -26.23 -49.76
C LEU A 151 -6.27 -25.11 -48.98
N ALA A 152 -4.98 -24.88 -49.25
CA ALA A 152 -4.16 -23.88 -48.59
C ALA A 152 -4.64 -22.44 -48.83
N LEU A 153 -5.12 -22.16 -50.05
CA LEU A 153 -5.62 -20.85 -50.46
C LEU A 153 -7.11 -20.64 -50.18
N GLY A 154 -7.86 -21.73 -49.98
CA GLY A 154 -9.29 -21.72 -49.65
C GLY A 154 -9.54 -21.91 -48.16
N ASP A 155 -10.09 -23.07 -47.78
CA ASP A 155 -10.63 -23.31 -46.44
C ASP A 155 -9.56 -23.19 -45.34
N ALA A 156 -8.32 -23.62 -45.59
CA ALA A 156 -7.26 -23.49 -44.60
C ALA A 156 -6.80 -22.02 -44.41
N ALA A 157 -6.98 -21.15 -45.42
CA ALA A 157 -6.74 -19.72 -45.27
C ALA A 157 -7.85 -19.04 -44.47
N LYS A 158 -9.12 -19.41 -44.71
CA LYS A 158 -10.27 -18.92 -43.95
C LYS A 158 -10.19 -19.32 -42.48
N ALA A 159 -9.98 -20.61 -42.19
CA ALA A 159 -9.81 -21.10 -40.83
C ALA A 159 -8.63 -20.43 -40.11
N PHE A 160 -7.53 -20.14 -40.82
CA PHE A 160 -6.42 -19.39 -40.23
C PHE A 160 -6.80 -17.95 -39.87
N ALA A 161 -7.57 -17.27 -40.72
CA ALA A 161 -8.06 -15.92 -40.43
C ALA A 161 -8.99 -15.90 -39.21
N GLU A 162 -9.84 -16.92 -39.05
CA GLU A 162 -10.69 -17.08 -37.86
C GLU A 162 -9.86 -17.27 -36.58
N VAL A 163 -8.87 -18.15 -36.60
CA VAL A 163 -7.95 -18.34 -35.46
C VAL A 163 -7.19 -17.05 -35.14
N ALA A 164 -6.70 -16.33 -36.15
CA ALA A 164 -6.01 -15.06 -35.96
C ALA A 164 -6.91 -13.99 -35.35
N SER A 165 -8.18 -13.92 -35.77
CA SER A 165 -9.17 -13.00 -35.21
C SER A 165 -9.54 -13.35 -33.78
N ALA A 166 -9.76 -14.64 -33.48
CA ALA A 166 -10.07 -15.10 -32.12
C ALA A 166 -8.89 -14.83 -31.17
N SER A 167 -7.66 -15.15 -31.59
CA SER A 167 -6.45 -14.86 -30.80
C SER A 167 -6.21 -13.35 -30.61
N GLN A 168 -6.55 -12.51 -31.59
CA GLN A 168 -6.48 -11.06 -31.41
C GLN A 168 -7.48 -10.59 -30.35
N LYS A 169 -8.70 -11.14 -30.32
CA LYS A 169 -9.70 -10.81 -29.30
C LYS A 169 -9.22 -11.17 -27.90
N ASP A 170 -8.57 -12.33 -27.72
CA ASP A 170 -7.94 -12.72 -26.44
C ASP A 170 -6.83 -11.74 -26.02
N ILE A 171 -5.99 -11.30 -26.97
CA ILE A 171 -4.94 -10.30 -26.72
C ILE A 171 -5.57 -8.98 -26.29
N ASP A 172 -6.61 -8.51 -26.99
CA ASP A 172 -7.27 -7.24 -26.71
C ASP A 172 -7.90 -7.26 -25.31
N ILE A 173 -8.53 -8.37 -24.90
CA ILE A 173 -9.06 -8.54 -23.55
C ILE A 173 -7.95 -8.42 -22.49
N ASN A 174 -6.81 -9.08 -22.72
CA ASN A 174 -5.68 -9.02 -21.79
C ASN A 174 -5.03 -7.62 -21.73
N VAL A 175 -4.92 -6.93 -22.86
CA VAL A 175 -4.41 -5.54 -22.92
C VAL A 175 -5.37 -4.59 -22.18
N THR A 176 -6.67 -4.67 -22.46
CA THR A 176 -7.68 -3.87 -21.74
C THR A 176 -7.71 -4.19 -20.25
N GLY A 177 -7.53 -5.46 -19.86
CA GLY A 177 -7.38 -5.88 -18.47
C GLY A 177 -6.17 -5.24 -17.79
N ALA A 178 -5.01 -5.25 -18.46
CA ALA A 178 -3.78 -4.61 -17.99
C ALA A 178 -3.95 -3.09 -17.80
N GLU A 179 -4.57 -2.42 -18.76
CA GLU A 179 -4.87 -0.99 -18.72
C GLU A 179 -5.81 -0.65 -17.56
N ASN A 180 -6.90 -1.42 -17.40
CA ASN A 180 -7.83 -1.25 -16.29
C ASN A 180 -7.17 -1.48 -14.92
N SER A 181 -6.31 -2.48 -14.80
CA SER A 181 -5.53 -2.74 -13.58
C SER A 181 -4.59 -1.57 -13.26
N THR A 182 -3.94 -1.01 -14.27
CA THR A 182 -3.08 0.17 -14.14
C THR A 182 -3.88 1.41 -13.71
N LEU A 183 -5.02 1.68 -14.34
CA LEU A 183 -5.91 2.78 -13.96
C LEU A 183 -6.48 2.63 -12.55
N ALA A 184 -6.83 1.40 -12.14
CA ALA A 184 -7.29 1.11 -10.79
C ALA A 184 -6.17 1.34 -9.75
N SER A 185 -4.93 0.94 -10.08
CA SER A 185 -3.75 1.21 -9.26
C SER A 185 -3.52 2.72 -9.09
N GLU A 186 -3.58 3.50 -10.17
CA GLU A 186 -3.40 4.96 -10.13
C GLU A 186 -4.48 5.63 -9.26
N ARG A 187 -5.76 5.26 -9.45
CA ARG A 187 -6.85 5.78 -8.60
C ARG A 187 -6.65 5.42 -7.13
N SER A 188 -6.26 4.18 -6.85
CA SER A 188 -5.98 3.72 -5.48
C SER A 188 -4.79 4.49 -4.88
N TYR A 189 -3.79 4.83 -5.69
CA TYR A 189 -2.63 5.62 -5.26
C TYR A 189 -3.02 7.08 -4.94
N GLN A 190 -3.78 7.75 -5.81
CA GLN A 190 -4.25 9.12 -5.56
C GLN A 190 -5.14 9.20 -4.31
N GLN A 191 -6.06 8.24 -4.14
CA GLN A 191 -6.85 8.12 -2.92
C GLN A 191 -5.97 7.87 -1.68
N ALA A 192 -4.92 7.05 -1.82
CA ALA A 192 -3.93 6.83 -0.76
C ALA A 192 -3.31 8.15 -0.31
N LEU A 193 -2.85 8.97 -1.25
CA LEU A 193 -2.20 10.25 -0.96
C LEU A 193 -3.15 11.22 -0.26
N THR A 194 -4.39 11.32 -0.73
CA THR A 194 -5.39 12.19 -0.08
C THR A 194 -5.68 11.75 1.36
N VAL A 195 -5.95 10.45 1.57
CA VAL A 195 -6.25 9.92 2.90
C VAL A 195 -5.02 10.02 3.81
N PHE A 196 -3.84 9.62 3.32
CA PHE A 196 -2.60 9.65 4.09
C PHE A 196 -2.21 11.07 4.49
N GLY A 197 -2.31 12.03 3.56
CA GLY A 197 -2.10 13.45 3.85
C GLY A 197 -3.08 13.97 4.91
N GLY A 198 -4.35 13.57 4.84
CA GLY A 198 -5.36 13.90 5.85
C GLY A 198 -5.02 13.33 7.24
N VAL A 199 -4.62 12.05 7.31
CA VAL A 199 -4.22 11.40 8.57
C VAL A 199 -2.97 12.07 9.16
N ILE A 200 -1.98 12.41 8.34
CA ILE A 200 -0.78 13.16 8.78
C ILE A 200 -1.19 14.52 9.35
N ALA A 201 -2.05 15.26 8.66
CA ALA A 201 -2.51 16.57 9.13
C ALA A 201 -3.22 16.47 10.49
N VAL A 202 -4.12 15.49 10.67
CA VAL A 202 -4.80 15.24 11.95
C VAL A 202 -3.81 14.83 13.04
N ALA A 203 -2.83 13.97 12.73
CA ALA A 203 -1.81 13.55 13.67
C ALA A 203 -0.93 14.73 14.14
N LEU A 204 -0.49 15.59 13.20
CA LEU A 204 0.28 16.80 13.51
C LEU A 204 -0.52 17.79 14.36
N LEU A 205 -1.79 18.03 14.01
CA LEU A 205 -2.67 18.90 14.79
C LEU A 205 -2.88 18.35 16.20
N THR A 206 -3.15 17.06 16.34
CA THR A 206 -3.34 16.41 17.64
C THR A 206 -2.07 16.47 18.48
N GLY A 207 -0.92 16.17 17.88
CA GLY A 207 0.39 16.28 18.53
C GLY A 207 0.70 17.70 18.99
N ALA A 208 0.46 18.71 18.16
CA ALA A 208 0.66 20.12 18.50
C ALA A 208 -0.25 20.56 19.66
N VAL A 209 -1.54 20.19 19.61
CA VAL A 209 -2.50 20.49 20.69
C VAL A 209 -2.07 19.82 22.00
N LEU A 210 -1.71 18.53 21.97
CA LEU A 210 -1.22 17.82 23.15
C LEU A 210 0.07 18.45 23.69
N ALA A 211 1.01 18.80 22.84
CA ALA A 211 2.27 19.44 23.23
C ALA A 211 2.01 20.76 23.95
N VAL A 212 1.18 21.65 23.39
CA VAL A 212 0.85 22.94 24.01
C VAL A 212 0.10 22.76 25.33
N VAL A 213 -0.90 21.88 25.36
CA VAL A 213 -1.73 21.63 26.53
C VAL A 213 -0.92 21.04 27.68
N VAL A 214 -0.14 19.99 27.41
CA VAL A 214 0.69 19.33 28.43
C VAL A 214 1.76 20.29 28.93
N THR A 215 2.47 20.98 28.03
CA THR A 215 3.50 21.96 28.40
C THR A 215 2.93 23.03 29.31
N ARG A 216 1.84 23.70 28.91
CA ARG A 216 1.22 24.75 29.74
C ARG A 216 0.69 24.23 31.07
N SER A 217 0.20 22.99 31.11
CA SER A 217 -0.31 22.38 32.35
C SER A 217 0.78 22.08 33.38
N ILE A 218 2.05 22.04 32.96
CA ILE A 218 3.21 21.77 33.81
C ILE A 218 3.97 23.06 34.09
N THR A 219 4.34 23.82 33.06
CA THR A 219 5.22 24.98 33.20
C THR A 219 4.59 26.12 33.97
N HIS A 220 3.30 26.40 33.76
CA HIS A 220 2.61 27.50 34.43
C HIS A 220 2.60 27.38 35.97
N PRO A 221 2.12 26.26 36.58
CA PRO A 221 2.14 26.14 38.05
C PRO A 221 3.55 26.03 38.64
N LEU A 222 4.53 25.54 37.87
CA LEU A 222 5.94 25.54 38.30
C LEU A 222 6.50 26.96 38.38
N VAL A 223 6.20 27.84 37.42
CA VAL A 223 6.61 29.25 37.47
C VAL A 223 6.00 29.95 38.70
N ILE A 224 4.74 29.68 39.03
CA ILE A 224 4.12 30.22 40.26
C ILE A 224 4.85 29.70 41.50
N SER A 225 5.18 28.41 41.54
CA SER A 225 5.90 27.81 42.68
C SER A 225 7.27 28.47 42.90
N VAL A 226 7.99 28.77 41.81
CA VAL A 226 9.27 29.50 41.88
C VAL A 226 9.07 30.91 42.43
N ALA A 227 8.09 31.66 41.92
CA ALA A 227 7.82 33.02 42.38
C ALA A 227 7.45 33.09 43.87
N VAL A 228 6.69 32.12 44.38
CA VAL A 228 6.35 32.02 45.82
C VAL A 228 7.60 31.73 46.65
N ALA A 229 8.47 30.83 46.20
CA ALA A 229 9.70 30.52 46.91
C ALA A 229 10.66 31.72 46.95
N GLU A 230 10.75 32.50 45.86
CA GLU A 230 11.52 33.75 45.79
C GLU A 230 10.97 34.81 46.76
N ALA A 231 9.64 35.04 46.77
CA ALA A 231 9.01 35.97 47.71
C ALA A 231 9.30 35.63 49.18
N VAL A 232 9.19 34.34 49.54
CA VAL A 232 9.55 33.86 50.88
C VAL A 232 11.03 34.08 51.18
N ALA A 233 11.93 33.86 50.22
CA ALA A 233 13.36 34.09 50.38
C ALA A 233 13.71 35.57 50.58
N GLU A 234 12.93 36.48 50.00
CA GLU A 234 13.03 37.93 50.19
C GLU A 234 12.35 38.42 51.50
N GLY A 235 11.66 37.52 52.22
CA GLY A 235 10.97 37.83 53.47
C GLY A 235 9.54 38.37 53.27
N ASP A 236 9.02 38.36 52.05
CA ASP A 236 7.60 38.64 51.78
C ASP A 236 6.76 37.38 52.00
N LEU A 237 6.10 37.33 53.16
CA LEU A 237 5.19 36.24 53.54
C LEU A 237 3.72 36.56 53.20
N THR A 238 3.44 37.70 52.56
CA THR A 238 2.06 38.18 52.31
C THR A 238 1.47 37.67 51.00
N THR A 239 2.27 36.97 50.19
CA THR A 239 1.88 36.51 48.85
C THR A 239 0.73 35.50 48.92
N GLN A 240 -0.39 35.82 48.28
CA GLN A 240 -1.53 34.91 48.12
C GLN A 240 -1.51 34.27 46.73
N PHE A 241 -1.77 32.96 46.67
CA PHE A 241 -1.83 32.22 45.41
C PHE A 241 -2.92 31.15 45.45
N ASP A 242 -3.59 30.95 44.32
CA ASP A 242 -4.66 29.96 44.18
C ASP A 242 -4.08 28.59 43.81
N ILE A 243 -4.44 27.58 44.59
CA ILE A 243 -4.00 26.20 44.40
C ILE A 243 -5.08 25.44 43.65
N GLN A 244 -4.89 25.30 42.34
CA GLN A 244 -5.76 24.49 41.50
C GLN A 244 -5.14 23.12 41.22
N GLY A 245 -5.95 22.06 41.13
CA GLY A 245 -5.51 20.73 40.72
C GLY A 245 -5.14 19.76 41.85
N ARG A 246 -4.84 18.51 41.45
CA ARG A 246 -4.47 17.37 42.32
C ARG A 246 -3.19 16.68 41.83
N ASP A 247 -2.38 17.41 41.08
CA ASP A 247 -1.14 16.96 40.48
C ASP A 247 0.09 17.40 41.28
N GLU A 248 1.26 16.91 40.89
CA GLU A 248 2.53 17.15 41.57
C GLU A 248 2.87 18.65 41.71
N PRO A 249 2.60 19.54 40.72
CA PRO A 249 2.75 20.99 40.91
C PRO A 249 1.77 21.58 41.93
N ALA A 250 0.54 21.07 42.02
CA ALA A 250 -0.40 21.49 43.07
C ALA A 250 0.03 20.97 44.46
N ASP A 251 0.63 19.77 44.54
CA ASP A 251 1.23 19.25 45.76
C ASP A 251 2.39 20.15 46.23
N LEU A 252 3.24 20.61 45.30
CA LEU A 252 4.33 21.56 45.57
C LEU A 252 3.80 22.90 46.10
N LEU A 253 2.80 23.49 45.44
CA LEU A 253 2.19 24.74 45.90
C LEU A 253 1.56 24.60 47.30
N ARG A 254 0.92 23.47 47.62
CA ARG A 254 0.40 23.19 48.98
C ARG A 254 1.52 23.11 50.01
N ALA A 255 2.63 22.47 49.68
CA ALA A 255 3.78 22.41 50.57
C ALA A 255 4.40 23.81 50.82
N LEU A 256 4.50 24.63 49.78
CA LEU A 256 4.97 26.02 49.90
C LEU A 256 4.01 26.89 50.73
N GLN A 257 2.69 26.71 50.57
CA GLN A 257 1.70 27.40 51.40
C GLN A 257 1.86 27.06 52.88
N HIS A 258 1.94 25.76 53.21
CA HIS A 258 2.13 25.32 54.59
C HIS A 258 3.48 25.82 55.17
N MET A 259 4.54 25.89 54.36
CA MET A 259 5.81 26.48 54.78
C MET A 259 5.67 27.98 55.09
N ASN A 260 4.98 28.74 54.24
CA ASN A 260 4.73 30.17 54.45
C ASN A 260 3.92 30.42 55.73
N GLU A 261 2.82 29.68 55.94
CA GLU A 261 2.00 29.75 57.17
C GLU A 261 2.84 29.52 58.43
N ARG A 262 3.73 28.52 58.41
CA ARG A 262 4.64 28.24 59.54
C ARG A 262 5.65 29.34 59.77
N LEU A 263 6.18 29.97 58.72
CA LEU A 263 7.10 31.10 58.85
C LEU A 263 6.39 32.33 59.42
N VAL A 264 5.15 32.61 58.99
CA VAL A 264 4.31 33.68 59.56
C VAL A 264 4.09 33.46 61.06
N ASP A 265 3.73 32.25 61.47
CA ASP A 265 3.55 31.90 62.89
C ASP A 265 4.84 32.11 63.71
N ILE A 266 5.98 31.63 63.20
CA ILE A 266 7.28 31.76 63.87
C ILE A 266 7.67 33.24 64.01
N VAL A 267 7.57 34.04 62.94
CA VAL A 267 7.89 35.48 62.97
C VAL A 267 6.95 36.21 63.93
N GLY A 268 5.65 35.87 63.93
CA GLY A 268 4.67 36.40 64.87
C GLY A 268 5.02 36.09 66.33
N GLN A 269 5.42 34.84 66.62
CA GLN A 269 5.82 34.41 67.96
C GLN A 269 7.12 35.09 68.42
N VAL A 270 8.10 35.29 67.53
CA VAL A 270 9.35 36.01 67.83
C VAL A 270 9.06 37.49 68.12
N ARG A 271 8.14 38.12 67.39
CA ARG A 271 7.72 39.50 67.64
C ARG A 271 7.02 39.63 69.00
N LEU A 272 6.07 38.76 69.31
CA LEU A 272 5.38 38.74 70.61
C LEU A 272 6.36 38.52 71.78
N SER A 273 7.35 37.64 71.60
CA SER A 273 8.39 37.38 72.59
C SER A 273 9.29 38.61 72.78
N SER A 274 9.67 39.27 71.69
CA SER A 274 10.45 40.52 71.71
C SER A 274 9.69 41.65 72.41
N ASP A 275 8.39 41.82 72.13
CA ASP A 275 7.54 42.82 72.79
C ASP A 275 7.42 42.52 74.30
N SER A 276 7.30 41.25 74.68
CA SER A 276 7.25 40.83 76.09
C SER A 276 8.57 41.11 76.82
N ILE A 277 9.71 40.85 76.19
CA ILE A 277 11.04 41.16 76.74
C ILE A 277 11.24 42.67 76.84
N ALA A 278 10.84 43.45 75.83
CA ALA A 278 10.93 44.91 75.85
C ALA A 278 10.08 45.50 76.98
N THR A 279 8.84 45.03 77.14
CA THR A 279 7.95 45.45 78.24
C THR A 279 8.55 45.12 79.61
N GLY A 280 9.02 43.89 79.81
CA GLY A 280 9.66 43.49 81.07
C GLY A 280 10.97 44.24 81.35
N SER A 281 11.75 44.55 80.32
CA SER A 281 12.98 45.36 80.47
C SER A 281 12.67 46.81 80.86
N ALA A 282 11.57 47.38 80.34
CA ALA A 282 11.12 48.71 80.72
C ALA A 282 10.63 48.77 82.18
N GLU A 283 9.95 47.74 82.66
CA GLU A 283 9.56 47.62 84.08
C GLU A 283 10.77 47.48 85.03
N ILE A 284 11.84 46.79 84.59
CA ILE A 284 13.08 46.65 85.40
C ILE A 284 13.91 47.94 85.39
N ALA A 285 13.78 48.78 84.35
CA ALA A 285 14.52 50.03 84.22
C ALA A 285 13.94 51.21 85.03
N THR A 286 12.77 51.03 85.66
CA THR A 286 12.10 51.98 86.58
C THR A 286 12.20 51.53 88.03
#